data_AF-A0A962MK02-F1
#
_entry.id   AF-A0A962MK02-F1
#
_cell.length_a   1.000
_cell.length_b   1.000
_cell.length_c   1.000
_cell.angle_alpha   90.00
_cell.angle_beta   90.00
_cell.angle_gamma   90.00
#
_symmetry.space_group_name_H-M   'P 1'
#
loop_
_entity.id
_entity.type
_entity.pdbx_description
1 polymer ?
#
loop_
_entity_poly.entity_id
_entity_poly.type
_entity_poly.pdbx_seq_one_letter_code
_entity_poly.pdbx_strand_id
1 'polypeptide(L)'
;MASNRSRWAGPLLQLVVATLFSLWLIPDHWYSDAMRIRLAQWFGTPSWQPPGLTPNSPTLQNTDQSPPVDRELVCPEDLGGWRQAQRLEGVEIGESLSCVADNPYAVAAFVRGTNNVSMETLMAAGLTPDAVEKGRDLDGDGDPDEIHLRLEVIELNGASPDIDAPVTAFEIAPGITPGLWVFAPKTFGMATTNFA
;
A
#
# COMPACT_ATOMS: atom_id res chain seq x y z
N MET A 1 3.16 -35.69 47.86
CA MET A 1 3.43 -34.56 46.95
C MET A 1 2.49 -34.66 45.76
N ALA A 2 1.39 -33.91 45.74
CA ALA A 2 0.51 -33.83 44.57
C ALA A 2 0.19 -32.35 44.35
N SER A 3 0.62 -31.83 43.19
CA SER A 3 0.68 -30.40 42.90
C SER A 3 -0.71 -29.82 42.62
N ASN A 4 -1.12 -28.87 43.45
CA ASN A 4 -2.35 -28.09 43.36
C ASN A 4 -2.24 -27.00 42.27
N ARG A 5 -2.05 -27.38 40.99
CA ARG A 5 -1.83 -26.44 39.87
C ARG A 5 -3.09 -26.07 39.06
N SER A 6 -4.26 -26.68 39.29
CA SER A 6 -5.42 -26.52 38.40
C SER A 6 -6.49 -25.50 38.83
N ARG A 7 -6.48 -24.98 40.07
CA ARG A 7 -7.55 -24.07 40.56
C ARG A 7 -7.48 -22.63 40.03
N TRP A 8 -6.36 -22.23 39.44
CA TRP A 8 -6.15 -20.86 38.93
C TRP A 8 -6.27 -20.76 37.40
N ALA A 9 -6.25 -21.87 36.66
CA ALA A 9 -6.24 -21.85 35.20
C ALA A 9 -7.55 -21.35 34.58
N GLY A 10 -8.71 -21.70 35.16
CA GLY A 10 -10.03 -21.26 34.69
C GLY A 10 -10.25 -19.73 34.75
N PRO A 11 -10.07 -19.08 35.91
CA PRO A 11 -10.28 -17.63 36.02
C PRO A 11 -9.22 -16.82 35.26
N LEU A 12 -7.96 -17.30 35.18
CA LEU A 12 -6.93 -16.66 34.34
C LEU A 12 -7.29 -16.73 32.86
N LEU A 13 -7.78 -17.87 32.37
CA LEU A 13 -8.24 -18.01 30.99
C LEU A 13 -9.42 -17.08 30.69
N GLN A 14 -10.38 -16.97 31.60
CA GLN A 14 -11.51 -16.05 31.44
C GLN A 14 -11.09 -14.58 31.43
N LEU A 15 -10.11 -14.20 32.26
CA LEU A 15 -9.55 -12.85 32.28
C LEU A 15 -8.82 -12.51 30.97
N VAL A 16 -8.04 -13.46 30.44
CA VAL A 16 -7.34 -13.31 29.15
C VAL A 16 -8.35 -13.19 27.99
N VAL A 17 -9.39 -14.02 27.96
CA VAL A 17 -10.44 -13.94 26.93
C VAL A 17 -11.20 -12.62 27.02
N ALA A 18 -11.54 -12.16 28.22
CA ALA A 18 -12.23 -10.88 28.42
C ALA A 18 -11.36 -9.69 28.00
N THR A 19 -10.05 -9.73 28.28
CA THR A 19 -9.13 -8.66 27.84
C THR A 19 -8.97 -8.65 26.33
N LEU A 20 -8.80 -9.80 25.68
CA LEU A 20 -8.74 -9.88 24.22
C LEU A 20 -10.04 -9.42 23.56
N PHE A 21 -11.20 -9.78 24.12
CA PHE A 21 -12.50 -9.33 23.62
C PHE A 21 -12.69 -7.81 23.80
N SER A 22 -12.22 -7.24 24.91
CA SER A 22 -12.26 -5.80 25.13
C SER A 22 -11.35 -5.04 24.16
N LEU A 23 -10.17 -5.59 23.83
CA LEU A 23 -9.28 -5.04 22.81
C LEU A 23 -9.89 -5.09 21.41
N TRP A 24 -10.71 -6.11 21.12
CA TRP A 24 -11.41 -6.25 19.85
C TRP A 24 -12.58 -5.25 19.68
N LEU A 25 -13.10 -4.70 20.78
CA LEU A 25 -14.19 -3.70 20.77
C LEU A 25 -13.69 -2.25 20.70
N ILE A 26 -12.37 -2.02 20.72
CA ILE A 26 -11.81 -0.66 20.64
C ILE A 26 -11.97 -0.16 19.20
N PRO A 27 -12.63 1.00 18.98
CA PRO A 27 -12.79 1.55 17.64
C PRO A 27 -11.45 1.89 16.98
N ASP A 28 -11.29 1.62 15.68
CA ASP A 28 -10.04 1.84 14.94
C ASP A 28 -9.49 3.27 15.05
N HIS A 29 -10.38 4.24 14.84
CA HIS A 29 -10.64 5.31 15.81
C HIS A 29 -9.54 5.84 16.75
N TRP A 30 -9.25 5.04 17.77
CA TRP A 30 -8.46 5.40 18.93
C TRP A 30 -6.98 5.12 18.74
N TYR A 31 -6.62 4.36 17.70
CA TYR A 31 -5.24 4.15 17.31
C TYR A 31 -4.74 5.35 16.49
N SER A 32 -3.48 5.73 16.72
CA SER A 32 -2.80 6.72 15.87
C SER A 32 -2.62 6.19 14.45
N ASP A 33 -2.49 7.09 13.48
CA ASP A 33 -2.39 6.71 12.06
C ASP A 33 -1.20 5.77 11.80
N ALA A 34 -0.04 6.03 12.43
CA ALA A 34 1.12 5.14 12.37
C ALA A 34 0.84 3.71 12.88
N MET A 35 0.04 3.58 13.95
CA MET A 35 -0.33 2.27 14.49
C MET A 35 -1.29 1.53 13.56
N ARG A 36 -2.24 2.25 12.96
CA ARG A 36 -3.18 1.69 11.98
C ARG A 36 -2.46 1.18 10.73
N ILE A 37 -1.48 1.91 10.22
CA ILE A 37 -0.66 1.49 9.08
C ILE A 37 0.11 0.20 9.41
N ARG A 38 0.76 0.14 10.59
CA ARG A 38 1.46 -1.07 11.02
C ARG A 38 0.53 -2.28 11.16
N LEU A 39 -0.68 -2.07 11.68
CA LEU A 39 -1.70 -3.12 11.74
C LEU A 39 -2.14 -3.56 10.33
N ALA A 40 -2.36 -2.61 9.41
CA ALA A 40 -2.74 -2.92 8.03
C ALA A 40 -1.64 -3.67 7.25
N GLN A 41 -0.37 -3.40 7.53
CA GLN A 41 0.75 -4.17 6.96
C GLN A 41 0.74 -5.64 7.39
N TRP A 42 0.27 -5.94 8.61
CA TRP A 42 0.20 -7.31 9.13
C TRP A 42 -1.10 -8.03 8.81
N PHE A 43 -2.22 -7.31 8.84
CA PHE A 43 -3.57 -7.88 8.79
C PHE A 43 -4.35 -7.55 7.50
N GLY A 44 -3.75 -6.77 6.60
CA GLY A 44 -4.39 -6.27 5.39
C GLY A 44 -5.15 -4.96 5.62
N THR A 45 -5.42 -4.23 4.54
CA THR A 45 -6.24 -3.02 4.60
C THR A 45 -7.72 -3.39 4.80
N PRO A 46 -8.46 -2.67 5.66
CA PRO A 46 -9.90 -2.86 5.77
C PRO A 46 -10.58 -2.60 4.42
N SER A 47 -11.77 -3.19 4.24
CA SER A 47 -12.59 -2.97 3.05
C SER A 47 -12.85 -1.49 2.81
N TRP A 48 -12.99 -1.10 1.54
CA TRP A 48 -13.29 0.28 1.14
C TRP A 48 -14.43 0.88 1.98
N GLN A 49 -14.18 2.08 2.50
CA GLN A 49 -15.19 2.89 3.19
C GLN A 49 -15.50 4.12 2.35
N PRO A 50 -16.77 4.53 2.25
CA PRO A 50 -17.13 5.79 1.61
C PRO A 50 -16.35 6.98 2.19
N PRO A 51 -15.87 7.92 1.35
CA PRO A 51 -15.29 9.18 1.83
C PRO A 51 -16.26 9.90 2.78
N GLY A 52 -15.79 10.29 3.96
CA GLY A 52 -16.57 11.07 4.93
C GLY A 52 -17.11 10.30 6.14
N LEU A 53 -16.84 9.00 6.27
CA LEU A 53 -17.18 8.24 7.49
C LEU A 53 -16.06 8.16 8.52
N THR A 54 -14.85 8.66 8.22
CA THR A 54 -13.83 8.84 9.26
C THR A 54 -13.96 10.24 9.86
N PRO A 55 -13.87 10.40 11.20
CA PRO A 55 -14.00 11.71 11.86
C PRO A 55 -12.99 12.77 11.37
N ASN A 56 -11.90 12.32 10.73
CA ASN A 56 -10.79 13.15 10.28
C ASN A 56 -10.61 13.18 8.76
N SER A 57 -11.52 12.58 7.98
CA SER A 57 -11.51 12.81 6.53
C SER A 57 -11.74 14.30 6.32
N PRO A 58 -10.83 15.04 5.65
CA PRO A 58 -11.17 16.37 5.20
C PRO A 58 -12.41 16.20 4.34
N THR A 59 -13.55 16.71 4.84
CA THR A 59 -14.72 16.90 3.99
C THR A 59 -14.21 17.66 2.78
N LEU A 60 -14.33 17.08 1.59
CA LEU A 60 -14.29 17.84 0.34
C LEU A 60 -15.48 18.80 0.40
N GLN A 61 -15.29 19.89 1.13
CA GLN A 61 -16.16 21.04 1.05
C GLN A 61 -15.95 21.55 -0.36
N ASN A 62 -16.98 21.37 -1.19
CA ASN A 62 -17.20 22.21 -2.36
C ASN A 62 -17.37 23.65 -1.84
N THR A 63 -16.28 24.29 -1.44
CA THR A 63 -16.20 25.72 -1.30
C THR A 63 -15.52 26.22 -2.56
N ASP A 64 -16.33 26.86 -3.38
CA ASP A 64 -16.04 27.71 -4.53
C ASP A 64 -15.20 28.94 -4.09
N GLN A 65 -14.11 28.64 -3.38
CA GLN A 65 -13.14 29.57 -2.83
C GLN A 65 -11.79 28.92 -3.12
N SER A 66 -11.28 29.15 -4.34
CA SER A 66 -9.85 29.01 -4.57
C SER A 66 -9.14 29.83 -3.49
N PRO A 67 -8.36 29.20 -2.59
CA PRO A 67 -7.52 29.97 -1.69
C PRO A 67 -6.56 30.81 -2.54
N PRO A 68 -6.10 31.97 -2.03
CA PRO A 68 -5.11 32.77 -2.73
C PRO A 68 -3.91 31.89 -3.08
N VAL A 69 -3.53 31.94 -4.35
CA VAL A 69 -2.38 31.26 -4.98
C VAL A 69 -1.11 31.82 -4.35
N ASP A 70 -0.76 31.41 -3.12
CA ASP A 70 0.52 31.72 -2.46
C ASP A 70 0.72 30.90 -1.16
N ARG A 71 0.07 29.75 -1.03
CA ARG A 71 0.46 28.74 -0.04
C ARG A 71 0.72 27.45 -0.79
N GLU A 72 2.00 27.13 -0.96
CA GLU A 72 2.42 25.80 -1.34
C GLU A 72 1.69 24.83 -0.41
N LEU A 73 0.87 23.93 -0.97
CA LEU A 73 0.12 22.96 -0.18
C LEU A 73 1.16 22.18 0.63
N VAL A 74 1.12 22.32 1.96
CA VAL A 74 1.97 21.52 2.83
C VAL A 74 1.55 20.07 2.62
N CYS A 75 2.47 19.25 2.13
CA CYS A 75 2.20 17.84 1.94
C CYS A 75 1.75 17.20 3.26
N PRO A 76 0.87 16.19 3.22
CA PRO A 76 0.56 15.38 4.39
C PRO A 76 1.83 14.79 5.02
N GLU A 77 1.73 14.41 6.29
CA GLU A 77 2.83 13.75 6.99
C GLU A 77 3.18 12.42 6.31
N ASP A 78 4.47 12.25 5.98
CA ASP A 78 4.97 11.03 5.34
C ASP A 78 5.23 9.96 6.40
N LEU A 79 4.16 9.28 6.80
CA LEU A 79 4.20 8.22 7.82
C LEU A 79 5.05 7.01 7.39
N GLY A 80 5.21 6.79 6.08
CA GLY A 80 6.04 5.74 5.52
C GLY A 80 7.53 6.11 5.41
N GLY A 81 7.86 7.41 5.49
CA GLY A 81 9.20 7.93 5.23
C GLY A 81 9.65 7.74 3.78
N TRP A 82 8.72 7.51 2.84
CA TRP A 82 9.03 7.16 1.45
C TRP A 82 9.60 8.32 0.65
N ARG A 83 9.35 9.56 1.08
CA ARG A 83 9.82 10.77 0.40
C ARG A 83 11.28 11.09 0.71
N GLN A 84 11.82 10.57 1.82
CA GLN A 84 13.19 10.84 2.22
C GLN A 84 14.17 10.07 1.35
N ALA A 85 15.34 10.67 1.11
CA ALA A 85 16.43 9.96 0.44
C ALA A 85 16.82 8.71 1.22
N GLN A 86 16.94 7.58 0.52
CA GLN A 86 17.20 6.29 1.15
C GLN A 86 17.99 5.38 0.23
N ARG A 87 18.70 4.41 0.82
CA ARG A 87 19.47 3.40 0.11
C ARG A 87 18.86 2.03 0.39
N LEU A 88 18.42 1.34 -0.66
CA LEU A 88 17.76 0.05 -0.56
C LEU A 88 18.32 -0.92 -1.61
N GLU A 89 18.70 -2.14 -1.22
CA GLU A 89 19.27 -3.16 -2.13
C GLU A 89 20.45 -2.65 -2.99
N GLY A 90 21.21 -1.67 -2.48
CA GLY A 90 22.31 -1.02 -3.19
C GLY A 90 21.89 0.02 -4.24
N VAL A 91 20.61 0.40 -4.29
CA VAL A 91 20.06 1.49 -5.11
C VAL A 91 19.98 2.77 -4.28
N GLU A 92 20.53 3.87 -4.79
CA GLU A 92 20.31 5.21 -4.23
C GLU A 92 18.98 5.76 -4.72
N ILE A 93 18.04 6.01 -3.80
CA ILE A 93 16.75 6.63 -4.09
C ILE A 93 16.81 8.06 -3.56
N GLY A 94 16.66 9.02 -4.47
CA GLY A 94 16.65 10.45 -4.15
C GLY A 94 15.41 10.86 -3.36
N GLU A 95 15.46 12.06 -2.78
CA GLU A 95 14.27 12.65 -2.15
C GLU A 95 13.17 12.93 -3.17
N SER A 96 11.92 12.69 -2.78
CA SER A 96 10.76 12.99 -3.62
C SER A 96 10.18 14.36 -3.28
N LEU A 97 10.19 15.25 -4.28
CA LEU A 97 9.59 16.58 -4.18
C LEU A 97 8.07 16.53 -4.21
N SER A 98 7.47 15.50 -4.82
CA SER A 98 6.02 15.32 -4.83
C SER A 98 5.49 14.86 -3.47
N CYS A 99 4.24 15.21 -3.16
CA CYS A 99 3.60 14.77 -1.91
C CYS A 99 3.31 13.26 -1.91
N VAL A 100 3.06 12.68 -3.09
CA VAL A 100 2.92 11.23 -3.28
C VAL A 100 4.25 10.73 -3.83
N ALA A 101 4.96 9.90 -3.05
CA ALA A 101 6.19 9.25 -3.48
C ALA A 101 5.93 7.84 -4.03
N ASP A 102 6.80 7.40 -4.93
CA ASP A 102 6.82 6.02 -5.38
C ASP A 102 7.22 5.09 -4.23
N ASN A 103 6.71 3.86 -4.26
CA ASN A 103 7.12 2.83 -3.31
C ASN A 103 8.63 2.54 -3.48
N PRO A 104 9.48 2.80 -2.48
CA PRO A 104 10.93 2.66 -2.61
C PRO A 104 11.37 1.21 -2.85
N TYR A 105 10.61 0.24 -2.33
CA TYR A 105 10.86 -1.19 -2.57
C TYR A 105 10.58 -1.56 -4.03
N ALA A 106 9.54 -0.99 -4.64
CA ALA A 106 9.24 -1.18 -6.05
C ALA A 106 10.31 -0.53 -6.94
N VAL A 107 10.76 0.68 -6.61
CA VAL A 107 11.87 1.34 -7.32
C VAL A 107 13.13 0.46 -7.32
N ALA A 108 13.54 -0.04 -6.15
CA ALA A 108 14.69 -0.94 -6.06
C ALA A 108 14.49 -2.22 -6.87
N ALA A 109 13.31 -2.83 -6.81
CA ALA A 109 12.99 -4.02 -7.60
C ALA A 109 12.99 -3.76 -9.11
N PHE A 110 12.55 -2.60 -9.60
CA PHE A 110 12.59 -2.27 -11.02
C PHE A 110 13.99 -1.96 -11.54
N VAL A 111 14.82 -1.31 -10.73
CA VAL A 111 16.21 -1.00 -11.07
C VAL A 111 17.04 -2.28 -11.09
N ARG A 112 16.99 -3.09 -10.02
CA ARG A 112 17.81 -4.30 -9.88
C ARG A 112 17.23 -5.51 -10.62
N GLY A 113 15.91 -5.55 -10.81
CA GLY A 113 15.16 -6.73 -11.21
C GLY A 113 14.58 -7.47 -10.00
N THR A 114 13.38 -8.03 -10.18
CA THR A 114 12.73 -8.88 -9.18
C THR A 114 13.53 -10.16 -8.88
N ASN A 115 14.43 -10.55 -9.78
CA ASN A 115 15.37 -11.65 -9.60
C ASN A 115 16.66 -11.27 -8.82
N ASN A 116 16.88 -10.00 -8.49
CA ASN A 116 18.11 -9.50 -7.84
C ASN A 116 17.87 -8.66 -6.58
N VAL A 117 16.71 -8.83 -5.93
CA VAL A 117 16.36 -8.20 -4.65
C VAL A 117 15.95 -9.25 -3.63
N SER A 118 15.96 -8.92 -2.34
CA SER A 118 15.50 -9.83 -1.30
C SER A 118 13.99 -10.12 -1.40
N MET A 119 13.56 -11.26 -0.85
CA MET A 119 12.14 -11.61 -0.75
C MET A 119 11.36 -10.57 0.07
N GLU A 120 11.98 -9.99 1.10
CA GLU A 120 11.37 -8.91 1.89
C GLU A 120 11.06 -7.70 1.02
N THR A 121 12.02 -7.26 0.21
CA THR A 121 11.83 -6.17 -0.76
C THR A 121 10.74 -6.51 -1.79
N LEU A 122 10.69 -7.74 -2.31
CA LEU A 122 9.63 -8.15 -3.25
C LEU A 122 8.23 -8.08 -2.63
N MET A 123 8.09 -8.57 -1.40
CA MET A 123 6.82 -8.54 -0.69
C MET A 123 6.38 -7.10 -0.40
N ALA A 124 7.31 -6.23 0.02
CA ALA A 124 7.03 -4.81 0.25
C ALA A 124 6.75 -4.03 -1.05
N ALA A 125 7.32 -4.47 -2.17
CA ALA A 125 7.03 -3.93 -3.51
C ALA A 125 5.68 -4.40 -4.08
N GLY A 126 5.13 -5.51 -3.57
CA GLY A 126 3.89 -6.11 -4.07
C GLY A 126 4.06 -6.77 -5.45
N LEU A 127 5.27 -7.19 -5.82
CA LEU A 127 5.59 -7.78 -7.13
C LEU A 127 5.82 -9.29 -7.04
N THR A 128 5.55 -10.01 -8.12
CA THR A 128 5.99 -11.42 -8.22
C THR A 128 7.48 -11.51 -8.57
N PRO A 129 8.16 -12.61 -8.21
CA PRO A 129 9.60 -12.77 -8.47
C PRO A 129 9.99 -12.69 -9.95
N ASP A 130 9.04 -12.95 -10.85
CA ASP A 130 9.19 -12.98 -12.31
C ASP A 130 8.57 -11.75 -13.01
N ALA A 131 8.21 -10.68 -12.28
CA ALA A 131 7.58 -9.52 -12.86
C ALA A 131 8.56 -8.70 -13.75
N VAL A 132 9.80 -8.51 -13.28
CA VAL A 132 10.87 -7.79 -14.01
C VAL A 132 12.19 -8.51 -13.82
N GLU A 133 12.56 -9.41 -14.72
CA GLU A 133 13.83 -10.13 -14.63
C GLU A 133 14.91 -9.39 -15.45
N LYS A 134 16.03 -9.07 -14.82
CA LYS A 134 17.23 -8.60 -15.52
C LYS A 134 18.07 -9.79 -15.97
N GLY A 135 18.37 -9.84 -17.25
CA GLY A 135 19.12 -10.88 -17.93
C GLY A 135 20.58 -10.49 -18.15
N ARG A 136 21.09 -10.79 -19.35
CA ARG A 136 22.48 -10.59 -19.71
C ARG A 136 22.78 -9.16 -20.12
N ASP A 137 23.97 -8.72 -19.76
CA ASP A 137 24.71 -7.59 -20.32
C ASP A 137 25.51 -8.13 -21.54
N LEU A 138 25.14 -7.72 -22.75
CA LEU A 138 25.69 -8.20 -24.01
C LEU A 138 26.86 -7.33 -24.49
N ASP A 139 26.96 -6.07 -24.05
CA ASP A 139 28.00 -5.13 -24.48
C ASP A 139 29.06 -4.79 -23.40
N GLY A 140 28.80 -5.18 -22.15
CA GLY A 140 29.73 -5.14 -21.03
C GLY A 140 29.81 -3.80 -20.31
N ASP A 141 28.83 -2.92 -20.48
CA ASP A 141 28.81 -1.60 -19.83
C ASP A 141 28.29 -1.62 -18.38
N GLY A 142 27.77 -2.76 -17.93
CA GLY A 142 27.30 -3.02 -16.58
C GLY A 142 25.79 -2.95 -16.39
N ASP A 143 25.01 -2.64 -17.44
CA ASP A 143 23.55 -2.73 -17.41
C ASP A 143 23.01 -3.94 -18.21
N PRO A 144 21.80 -4.43 -17.90
CA PRO A 144 21.25 -5.60 -18.58
C PRO A 144 20.57 -5.22 -19.89
N ASP A 145 21.09 -5.70 -21.00
CA ASP A 145 20.47 -5.61 -22.34
C ASP A 145 19.19 -6.46 -22.47
N GLU A 146 19.15 -7.59 -21.76
CA GLU A 146 17.99 -8.48 -21.76
C GLU A 146 17.11 -8.20 -20.54
N ILE A 147 15.85 -7.80 -20.76
CA ILE A 147 14.87 -7.60 -19.70
C ILE A 147 13.59 -8.37 -20.03
N HIS A 148 13.20 -9.30 -19.17
CA HIS A 148 11.93 -10.01 -19.30
C HIS A 148 10.89 -9.37 -18.38
N LEU A 149 9.81 -8.86 -18.99
CA LEU A 149 8.70 -8.26 -18.28
C LEU A 149 7.51 -9.21 -18.34
N ARG A 150 7.01 -9.63 -17.18
CA ARG A 150 5.73 -10.33 -17.09
C ARG A 150 4.66 -9.36 -16.68
N LEU A 151 3.67 -9.21 -17.56
CA LEU A 151 2.58 -8.26 -17.41
C LEU A 151 1.27 -8.99 -17.12
N GLU A 152 0.42 -8.36 -16.34
CA GLU A 152 -0.97 -8.71 -16.15
C GLU A 152 -1.86 -7.68 -16.84
N VAL A 153 -3.04 -8.13 -17.28
CA VAL A 153 -4.08 -7.25 -17.79
C VAL A 153 -4.94 -6.83 -16.61
N ILE A 154 -4.99 -5.53 -16.34
CA ILE A 154 -5.83 -4.92 -15.31
C ILE A 154 -6.87 -4.06 -16.01
N GLU A 155 -8.10 -4.10 -15.51
CA GLU A 155 -9.17 -3.22 -15.97
C GLU A 155 -9.33 -2.03 -15.02
N LEU A 156 -9.18 -0.82 -15.55
CA LEU A 156 -9.47 0.43 -14.85
C LEU A 156 -10.90 0.86 -15.16
N ASN A 157 -11.64 1.30 -14.14
CA ASN A 157 -13.02 1.77 -14.25
C ASN A 157 -13.98 0.79 -14.97
N GLY A 158 -13.66 -0.51 -14.97
CA GLY A 158 -14.44 -1.54 -15.64
C GLY A 158 -15.71 -1.91 -14.91
N ALA A 159 -16.74 -2.28 -15.65
CA ALA A 159 -18.03 -2.70 -15.08
C ALA A 159 -17.89 -4.04 -14.34
N SER A 160 -18.48 -4.14 -13.15
CA SER A 160 -18.54 -5.41 -12.41
C SER A 160 -19.67 -6.27 -12.97
N PRO A 161 -19.43 -7.53 -13.36
CA PRO A 161 -20.49 -8.43 -13.80
C PRO A 161 -21.35 -8.99 -12.65
N ASP A 162 -20.87 -8.88 -11.41
CA ASP A 162 -21.47 -9.52 -10.23
C ASP A 162 -22.40 -8.60 -9.44
N ILE A 163 -22.21 -7.28 -9.55
CA ILE A 163 -22.99 -6.27 -8.81
C ILE A 163 -23.43 -5.14 -9.74
N ASP A 164 -24.73 -4.84 -9.72
CA ASP A 164 -25.31 -3.68 -10.38
C ASP A 164 -25.13 -2.44 -9.51
N ALA A 165 -23.85 -2.12 -9.22
CA ALA A 165 -23.43 -1.03 -8.37
C ALA A 165 -22.35 -0.19 -9.06
N PRO A 166 -22.22 1.11 -8.76
CA PRO A 166 -21.16 1.95 -9.32
C PRO A 166 -19.79 1.36 -8.97
N VAL A 167 -19.02 0.99 -9.99
CA VAL A 167 -17.61 0.63 -9.84
C VAL A 167 -16.80 1.89 -9.56
N THR A 168 -15.75 1.79 -8.74
CA THR A 168 -14.86 2.92 -8.45
C THR A 168 -14.29 3.46 -9.75
N ALA A 169 -14.67 4.70 -10.08
CA ALA A 169 -14.21 5.42 -11.24
C ALA A 169 -13.13 6.43 -10.84
N PHE A 170 -11.94 6.28 -11.38
CA PHE A 170 -10.83 7.21 -11.24
C PHE A 170 -10.80 8.14 -12.45
N GLU A 171 -10.65 9.44 -12.18
CA GLU A 171 -10.41 10.43 -13.23
C GLU A 171 -9.03 10.20 -13.85
N ILE A 172 -9.00 9.81 -15.11
CA ILE A 172 -7.76 9.70 -15.90
C ILE A 172 -7.32 11.09 -16.39
N ALA A 173 -8.29 11.99 -16.54
CA ALA A 173 -8.10 13.43 -16.75
C ALA A 173 -9.31 14.16 -16.12
N PRO A 174 -9.24 15.50 -15.90
CA PRO A 174 -10.31 16.23 -15.23
C PRO A 174 -11.69 15.97 -15.87
N GLY A 175 -12.61 15.36 -15.10
CA GLY A 175 -13.96 14.98 -15.56
C GLY A 175 -14.04 13.80 -16.54
N ILE A 176 -12.94 13.06 -16.77
CA ILE A 176 -12.83 11.98 -17.76
C ILE A 176 -12.53 10.65 -17.05
N THR A 177 -13.49 9.72 -17.10
CA THR A 177 -13.45 8.42 -16.40
C THR A 177 -13.68 7.22 -17.33
N PRO A 178 -12.86 7.02 -18.38
CA PRO A 178 -13.03 5.90 -19.31
C PRO A 178 -12.73 4.57 -18.63
N GLY A 179 -13.47 3.53 -19.02
CA GLY A 179 -13.09 2.14 -18.78
C GLY A 179 -12.03 1.72 -19.80
N LEU A 180 -10.90 1.18 -19.34
CA LEU A 180 -9.83 0.71 -20.22
C LEU A 180 -9.02 -0.42 -19.60
N TRP A 181 -8.43 -1.25 -20.45
CA TRP A 181 -7.48 -2.28 -20.04
C TRP A 181 -6.05 -1.73 -20.11
N VAL A 182 -5.29 -1.94 -19.05
CA VAL A 182 -3.87 -1.60 -18.96
C VAL A 182 -3.04 -2.87 -18.79
N PHE A 183 -1.80 -2.80 -19.25
CA PHE A 183 -0.77 -3.76 -18.86
C PHE A 183 0.01 -3.21 -17.67
N ALA A 184 0.09 -3.98 -16.60
CA ALA A 184 0.89 -3.65 -15.43
C ALA A 184 1.86 -4.79 -15.11
N PRO A 185 2.99 -4.53 -14.42
CA PRO A 185 3.84 -5.58 -13.89
C PRO A 185 3.02 -6.56 -13.05
N LYS A 186 3.38 -7.84 -13.12
CA LYS A 186 2.70 -8.87 -12.35
C LYS A 186 2.79 -8.63 -10.84
N THR A 187 1.64 -8.57 -10.17
CA THR A 187 1.56 -8.23 -8.75
C THR A 187 1.29 -9.44 -7.86
N PHE A 188 1.63 -9.36 -6.57
CA PHE A 188 1.17 -10.33 -5.58
C PHE A 188 -0.25 -9.96 -5.11
N GLY A 189 -1.27 -10.52 -5.76
CA GLY A 189 -2.68 -10.33 -5.38
C GLY A 189 -3.53 -9.74 -6.51
N MET A 190 -4.71 -9.23 -6.16
CA MET A 190 -5.53 -8.42 -7.07
C MET A 190 -5.08 -6.96 -7.00
N ALA A 191 -5.14 -6.23 -8.10
CA ALA A 191 -4.80 -4.81 -8.14
C ALA A 191 -5.66 -4.04 -7.14
N THR A 192 -5.03 -3.53 -6.07
CA THR A 192 -5.67 -2.64 -5.10
C THR A 192 -5.19 -1.22 -5.32
N THR A 193 -6.06 -0.26 -5.04
CA THR A 193 -5.72 1.16 -5.07
C THR A 193 -4.52 1.45 -4.18
N ASN A 194 -3.58 2.27 -4.65
CA ASN A 194 -2.48 2.76 -3.81
C ASN A 194 -3.05 3.70 -2.73
N PHE A 195 -2.76 3.42 -1.47
CA PHE A 195 -3.19 4.22 -0.31
C PHE A 195 -2.05 5.04 0.31
N ALA A 196 -0.91 5.17 -0.39
CA ALA A 196 0.19 6.04 0.02
C ALA A 196 -0.22 7.52 0.00
#